data_AF-A0A4J2DA75-F1
#
_entry.id   AF-A0A4J2DA75-F1
#
_cell.length_a   1.000
_cell.length_b   1.000
_cell.length_c   1.000
_cell.angle_alpha   90.00
_cell.angle_beta   90.00
_cell.angle_gamma   90.00
#
_symmetry.space_group_name_H-M   'P 1'
#
loop_
_entity.id
_entity.type
_entity.pdbx_description
1 polymer ?
#
loop_
_entity_poly.entity_id
_entity_poly.type
_entity_poly.pdbx_seq_one_letter_code
_entity_poly.pdbx_strand_id
1 'polypeptide(L)'
;MSQIERIKQAIMADSQNASYTERGIEPLFAAPKTARINIIGQAPGLKTQEAGLYWKDKSGDRLRDWLGVDEDTFYNSGYFAVLPMDFYFPGHGKSGDLPPRTGFAEKWHP
;
A
#
# COMPACT_ATOMS: atom_id res chain seq x y z
N MET A 1 -0.59 6.97 20.52
CA MET A 1 -0.16 6.23 19.31
C MET A 1 -1.09 5.04 19.10
N SER A 2 -1.77 5.00 17.96
CA SER A 2 -2.69 3.92 17.57
C SER A 2 -1.93 2.61 17.30
N GLN A 3 -2.62 1.47 17.30
CA GLN A 3 -1.99 0.17 16.97
C GLN A 3 -1.42 0.18 15.55
N ILE A 4 -2.12 0.82 14.60
CA ILE A 4 -1.66 0.96 13.21
C ILE A 4 -0.39 1.81 13.13
N GLU A 5 -0.30 2.90 13.89
CA GLU A 5 0.93 3.70 13.96
C GLU A 5 2.10 2.89 14.52
N ARG A 6 1.87 2.04 15.53
CA ARG A 6 2.92 1.15 16.06
C ARG A 6 3.39 0.13 15.02
N ILE A 7 2.47 -0.47 14.27
CA ILE A 7 2.80 -1.41 13.17
C ILE A 7 3.59 -0.68 12.08
N LYS A 8 3.18 0.53 11.69
CA LYS A 8 3.91 1.38 10.73
C LYS A 8 5.35 1.61 11.17
N GLN A 9 5.55 2.00 12.44
CA GLN A 9 6.90 2.20 13.00
C GLN A 9 7.71 0.90 13.04
N ALA A 10 7.09 -0.24 13.37
CA ALA A 10 7.75 -1.54 13.35
C ALA A 10 8.19 -1.95 11.93
N ILE A 11 7.35 -1.70 10.92
CA ILE A 11 7.70 -1.94 9.50
C ILE A 11 8.90 -1.07 9.11
N MET A 12 8.88 0.22 9.45
CA MET A 12 9.98 1.14 9.14
C MET A 12 11.30 0.77 9.83
N ALA A 13 11.23 0.15 11.01
CA ALA A 13 12.39 -0.26 11.79
C ALA A 13 12.98 -1.63 11.38
N ASP A 14 12.27 -2.44 10.57
CA ASP A 14 12.78 -3.72 10.07
C ASP A 14 13.96 -3.49 9.12
N SER A 15 15.04 -4.28 9.29
CA SER A 15 16.24 -4.21 8.46
C SER A 15 15.98 -4.43 6.97
N GLN A 16 14.93 -5.20 6.62
CA GLN A 16 14.46 -5.38 5.25
C GLN A 16 14.02 -4.05 4.59
N ASN A 17 13.66 -3.04 5.39
CA ASN A 17 13.13 -1.77 4.94
C ASN A 17 14.08 -0.58 5.19
N ALA A 18 15.29 -0.83 5.71
CA ALA A 18 16.24 0.21 6.11
C ALA A 18 16.51 1.24 5.00
N SER A 19 16.72 0.78 3.76
CA SER A 19 16.98 1.67 2.61
C SER A 19 15.79 2.57 2.26
N TYR A 20 14.55 2.13 2.49
CA TYR A 20 13.36 2.97 2.31
C TYR A 20 13.27 4.01 3.42
N THR A 21 13.46 3.60 4.66
CA THR A 21 13.43 4.48 5.84
C THR A 21 14.51 5.57 5.76
N GLU A 22 15.74 5.22 5.37
CA GLU A 22 16.83 6.18 5.14
C GLU A 22 16.51 7.24 4.08
N ARG A 23 15.70 6.86 3.09
CA ARG A 23 15.22 7.76 2.03
C ARG A 23 13.95 8.53 2.41
N GLY A 24 13.45 8.35 3.64
CA GLY A 24 12.21 8.96 4.11
C GLY A 24 10.94 8.37 3.46
N ILE A 25 11.02 7.17 2.90
CA ILE A 25 9.90 6.48 2.27
C ILE A 25 9.18 5.64 3.33
N GLU A 26 7.93 5.99 3.59
CA GLU A 26 7.07 5.27 4.53
C GLU A 26 6.37 4.08 3.87
N PRO A 27 6.03 3.02 4.63
CA PRO A 27 5.27 1.91 4.09
C PRO A 27 3.87 2.39 3.72
N LEU A 28 3.46 2.03 2.52
CA LEU A 28 2.16 2.35 2.01
C LEU A 28 1.18 1.18 2.28
N PHE A 29 0.28 1.37 3.24
CA PHE A 29 -1.01 0.67 3.37
C PHE A 29 -2.14 1.59 3.92
N ALA A 30 -3.40 1.16 3.82
CA ALA A 30 -4.56 1.81 4.46
C ALA A 30 -5.40 0.79 5.23
N ALA A 31 -5.65 1.04 6.52
CA ALA A 31 -6.38 0.12 7.39
C ALA A 31 -7.32 0.86 8.37
N PRO A 32 -8.36 1.56 7.86
CA PRO A 32 -9.32 2.21 8.74
C PRO A 32 -10.12 1.16 9.52
N LYS A 33 -10.40 1.41 10.80
CA LYS A 33 -11.20 0.51 11.65
C LYS A 33 -12.63 0.29 11.15
N THR A 34 -13.11 1.19 10.29
CA THR A 34 -14.43 1.16 9.64
C THR A 34 -14.44 0.38 8.33
N ALA A 35 -13.29 -0.14 7.88
CA ALA A 35 -13.18 -0.88 6.63
C ALA A 35 -14.15 -2.06 6.60
N ARG A 36 -14.81 -2.22 5.46
CA ARG A 36 -15.73 -3.33 5.15
C ARG A 36 -15.18 -4.18 4.01
N ILE A 37 -14.36 -3.59 3.15
CA ILE A 37 -13.76 -4.22 1.99
C ILE A 37 -12.25 -4.05 2.12
N ASN A 38 -11.50 -5.16 2.02
CA ASN A 38 -10.05 -5.13 1.93
C ASN A 38 -9.62 -5.47 0.50
N ILE A 39 -8.84 -4.58 -0.12
CA ILE A 39 -8.28 -4.77 -1.45
C ILE A 39 -6.81 -5.15 -1.32
N ILE A 40 -6.48 -6.38 -1.73
CA ILE A 40 -5.12 -6.92 -1.73
C ILE A 40 -4.61 -6.94 -3.18
N GLY A 41 -3.70 -6.02 -3.49
CA GLY A 41 -2.97 -5.96 -4.76
C GLY A 41 -1.52 -6.46 -4.64
N GLN A 42 -0.69 -6.26 -5.68
CA GLN A 42 0.73 -6.63 -5.63
C GLN A 42 1.55 -5.69 -4.72
N ALA A 43 1.93 -4.53 -5.23
CA ALA A 43 2.76 -3.53 -4.56
C ALA A 43 2.47 -2.15 -5.19
N PRO A 44 2.76 -1.03 -4.50
CA PRO A 44 2.68 0.27 -5.13
C PRO A 44 3.73 0.42 -6.24
N GLY A 45 3.36 1.07 -7.35
CA GLY A 45 4.33 1.51 -8.35
C GLY A 45 5.08 2.78 -7.91
N LEU A 46 6.09 3.20 -8.68
CA LEU A 46 6.90 4.38 -8.34
C LEU A 46 6.07 5.65 -8.13
N LYS A 47 5.16 5.96 -9.05
CA LYS A 47 4.31 7.17 -8.96
C LYS A 47 3.39 7.15 -7.73
N THR A 48 2.86 5.98 -7.40
CA THR A 48 2.02 5.73 -6.21
C THR A 48 2.84 5.96 -4.95
N GLN A 49 4.10 5.50 -4.94
CA GLN A 49 5.04 5.74 -3.84
C GLN A 49 5.36 7.23 -3.66
N GLU A 50 5.68 7.92 -4.75
CA GLU A 50 5.97 9.36 -4.73
C GLU A 50 4.76 10.20 -4.30
N ALA A 51 3.55 9.80 -4.71
CA ALA A 51 2.31 10.48 -4.33
C ALA A 51 1.81 10.14 -2.92
N GLY A 52 2.31 9.06 -2.30
CA GLY A 52 1.84 8.57 -1.00
C GLY A 52 0.38 8.09 -0.98
N LEU A 53 -0.20 7.76 -2.13
CA LEU A 53 -1.63 7.43 -2.28
C LEU A 53 -1.82 6.19 -3.16
N TYR A 54 -2.41 5.12 -2.61
CA TYR A 54 -2.76 3.89 -3.36
C TYR A 54 -3.72 4.18 -4.48
N TRP A 55 -3.63 3.41 -5.57
CA TRP A 55 -4.64 3.43 -6.64
C TRP A 55 -4.90 4.84 -7.21
N LYS A 56 -3.92 5.76 -7.08
CA LYS A 56 -3.98 7.09 -7.67
C LYS A 56 -3.28 7.11 -9.02
N ASP A 57 -3.72 6.20 -9.88
CA ASP A 57 -3.24 6.03 -11.24
C ASP A 57 -4.37 5.48 -12.14
N LYS A 58 -4.08 5.30 -13.43
CA LYS A 58 -5.04 4.76 -14.41
C LYS A 58 -5.54 3.35 -14.06
N SER A 59 -4.80 2.57 -13.28
CA SER A 59 -5.25 1.25 -12.84
C SER A 59 -6.28 1.36 -11.72
N GLY A 60 -6.11 2.32 -10.82
CA GLY A 60 -7.08 2.66 -9.79
C GLY A 60 -8.36 3.27 -10.35
N ASP A 61 -8.28 4.09 -11.40
CA ASP A 61 -9.47 4.59 -12.10
C ASP A 61 -10.35 3.44 -12.61
N ARG A 62 -9.73 2.44 -13.26
CA ARG A 62 -10.45 1.25 -13.73
C ARG A 62 -10.99 0.40 -12.59
N LEU A 63 -10.23 0.25 -11.50
CA LEU A 63 -10.70 -0.50 -10.34
C LEU A 63 -11.96 0.14 -9.74
N ARG A 64 -11.96 1.47 -9.58
CA ARG A 64 -13.12 2.23 -9.08
C ARG A 64 -14.34 2.09 -10.00
N ASP A 65 -14.12 2.16 -11.30
CA ASP A 65 -15.16 1.90 -12.32
C ASP A 65 -15.76 0.49 -12.17
N TRP A 66 -14.92 -0.55 -12.02
CA TRP A 66 -15.37 -1.93 -11.81
C TRP A 66 -16.13 -2.13 -10.49
N LEU A 67 -15.71 -1.42 -9.44
CA LEU A 67 -16.39 -1.44 -8.15
C LEU A 67 -17.67 -0.60 -8.14
N GLY A 68 -17.90 0.24 -9.16
CA GLY A 68 -19.03 1.15 -9.23
C GLY A 68 -19.01 2.24 -8.17
N VAL A 69 -17.81 2.73 -7.79
CA VAL A 69 -17.63 3.78 -6.76
C VAL A 69 -16.80 4.93 -7.30
N ASP A 70 -17.04 6.15 -6.82
CA ASP A 70 -16.24 7.33 -7.15
C ASP A 70 -14.96 7.45 -6.28
N GLU A 71 -14.13 8.43 -6.60
CA GLU A 71 -12.85 8.68 -5.90
C GLU A 71 -13.07 9.02 -4.42
N ASP A 72 -14.06 9.87 -4.12
CA ASP A 72 -14.35 10.30 -2.75
C ASP A 72 -14.84 9.14 -1.88
N THR A 73 -15.76 8.32 -2.40
CA THR A 73 -16.23 7.11 -1.74
C THR A 73 -15.07 6.14 -1.50
N PHE A 74 -14.16 5.99 -2.47
CA PHE A 74 -13.04 5.08 -2.33
C PHE A 74 -12.05 5.51 -1.22
N TYR A 75 -11.69 6.80 -1.16
CA TYR A 75 -10.67 7.28 -0.23
C TYR A 75 -11.21 7.77 1.12
N ASN A 76 -12.41 8.34 1.15
CA ASN A 76 -12.91 9.11 2.31
C ASN A 76 -14.09 8.44 3.04
N SER A 77 -14.75 7.45 2.46
CA SER A 77 -15.86 6.73 3.15
C SER A 77 -15.40 5.96 4.40
N GLY A 78 -14.12 5.60 4.46
CA GLY A 78 -13.57 4.71 5.47
C GLY A 78 -13.97 3.24 5.28
N TYR A 79 -14.61 2.86 4.17
CA TYR A 79 -15.05 1.49 3.90
C TYR A 79 -13.98 0.61 3.24
N PHE A 80 -12.93 1.21 2.69
CA PHE A 80 -11.87 0.48 1.99
C PHE A 80 -10.60 0.42 2.83
N ALA A 81 -10.11 -0.80 3.07
CA ALA A 81 -8.73 -1.07 3.41
C ALA A 81 -7.97 -1.44 2.13
N VAL A 82 -6.69 -1.06 2.10
CA VAL A 82 -5.77 -1.38 1.00
C VAL A 82 -4.49 -1.93 1.61
N LEU A 83 -4.34 -3.26 1.55
CA LEU A 83 -3.22 -4.01 2.10
C LEU A 83 -2.54 -4.80 0.98
N PRO A 84 -1.66 -4.19 0.17
CA PRO A 84 -0.95 -4.90 -0.89
C PRO A 84 0.04 -5.93 -0.32
N MET A 85 0.47 -6.90 -1.13
CA MET A 85 1.44 -7.92 -0.73
C MET A 85 2.81 -7.33 -0.34
N ASP A 86 3.17 -6.16 -0.87
CA ASP A 86 4.28 -5.33 -0.39
C ASP A 86 3.82 -3.88 -0.25
N PHE A 87 4.23 -3.22 0.83
CA PHE A 87 3.87 -1.82 1.10
C PHE A 87 4.85 -0.82 0.46
N TYR A 88 5.88 -1.30 -0.22
CA TYR A 88 6.89 -0.47 -0.87
C TYR A 88 6.99 -0.77 -2.36
N PHE A 89 7.43 0.22 -3.14
CA PHE A 89 7.73 0.01 -4.55
C PHE A 89 9.02 -0.81 -4.68
N PRO A 90 8.98 -2.05 -5.20
CA PRO A 90 10.11 -2.98 -5.15
C PRO A 90 11.22 -2.67 -6.17
N GLY A 91 11.01 -1.69 -7.06
CA GLY A 91 11.94 -1.33 -8.14
C GLY A 91 11.43 -1.72 -9.52
N HIS A 92 12.13 -1.26 -10.56
CA HIS A 92 11.78 -1.59 -11.95
C HIS A 92 12.45 -2.90 -12.40
N GLY A 93 11.65 -3.80 -12.96
CA GLY A 93 12.07 -4.98 -13.70
C GLY A 93 12.12 -4.73 -15.21
N LYS A 94 12.24 -5.81 -15.99
CA LYS A 94 12.38 -5.73 -17.47
C LYS A 94 11.11 -5.32 -18.20
N SER A 95 9.94 -5.69 -17.66
CA SER A 95 8.63 -5.51 -18.32
C SER A 95 7.63 -4.71 -17.48
N GLY A 96 8.07 -4.17 -16.34
CA GLY A 96 7.22 -3.52 -15.36
C GLY A 96 7.92 -3.44 -14.01
N ASP A 97 7.17 -3.32 -12.94
CA ASP A 97 7.72 -3.30 -11.60
C ASP A 97 8.11 -4.72 -11.15
N LEU A 98 9.09 -4.82 -10.26
CA LEU A 98 9.47 -6.09 -9.64
C LEU A 98 8.29 -6.67 -8.84
N PRO A 99 8.24 -7.99 -8.62
CA PRO A 99 7.20 -8.58 -7.78
C PRO A 99 7.34 -8.14 -6.31
N PRO A 100 6.28 -8.26 -5.50
CA PRO A 100 6.33 -8.12 -4.05
C PRO A 100 7.47 -8.94 -3.44
N ARG A 101 8.16 -8.40 -2.43
CA ARG A 101 9.27 -9.12 -1.79
C ARG A 101 8.75 -10.32 -1.00
N THR A 102 9.36 -11.49 -1.22
CA THR A 102 9.07 -12.71 -0.44
C THR A 102 9.23 -12.46 1.05
N GLY A 103 8.30 -12.98 1.86
CA GLY A 103 8.36 -12.87 3.32
C GLY A 103 7.83 -11.54 3.88
N PHE A 104 7.50 -10.55 3.03
CA PHE A 104 6.98 -9.27 3.51
C PHE A 104 5.55 -9.42 4.05
N ALA A 105 4.66 -10.03 3.27
CA ALA A 105 3.26 -10.21 3.66
C ALA A 105 3.15 -11.08 4.92
N GLU A 106 3.95 -12.14 5.01
CA GLU A 106 3.97 -13.08 6.13
C GLU A 106 4.36 -12.41 7.47
N LYS A 107 5.10 -11.30 7.42
CA LYS A 107 5.47 -10.52 8.61
C LYS A 107 4.38 -9.52 9.04
N TRP A 108 3.68 -8.93 8.08
CA TRP A 108 2.93 -7.68 8.32
C TRP A 108 1.45 -7.75 8.01
N HIS A 109 0.99 -8.77 7.28
CA HIS A 109 -0.43 -9.05 7.14
C HIS A 109 -0.92 -9.76 8.40
N PRO A 110 -2.10 -9.36 8.94
CA PRO A 110 -2.69 -10.00 10.11
C PRO A 110 -3.23 -11.41 9.83
#